data_AF-A0A3M8FNM0-F1
#
_entry.id   AF-A0A3M8FNM0-F1
#
_cell.length_a   1.000
_cell.length_b   1.000
_cell.length_c   1.000
_cell.angle_alpha   90.00
_cell.angle_beta   90.00
_cell.angle_gamma   90.00
#
_symmetry.space_group_name_H-M   'P 1'
#
loop_
_entity.id
_entity.type
_entity.pdbx_description
1 polymer ?
#
loop_
_entity_poly.entity_id
_entity_poly.type
_entity_poly.pdbx_seq_one_letter_code
_entity_poly.pdbx_strand_id
1 'polypeptide(L)'
;MRIKSTYFFLSLFCWLVATSINSVSAQNPRLGISWSFLPNTPNQISAQLNTFENIGIEVLELTHPVSTTLLDSISNYPFEVYIRFNHNFLTATKITETRENLVQEYNTLINGYSEHTQIAAFGLYSYSQSFDENFTREFESITTELKKNTNRSFYEVTSGNTTALDFSITEITADSIIVENTALLLSKENSINDAKLLNDLFNSRTELLFINSTWFFNAIHIHPRLLLSLGEVKNGSPFILPEQKTEASSDPLNWPVIVFMLVWLSVGLHLKVSQNYRTLLFRFFTGHRFFVDDIMRYRERSMTSGIFLFLQHAFLSGITLYLVFSTLVSEKGLEAFYHFMPLLAIVGKNYFSVFIIGVLLSSLVQVIGVIWLYLPNKAMTHLSQVMNLYTWIFHLDFLIVSIMLVVYLAGGSSTLIIILSILYLLVWLTGFLLTSLDSSKYLQRGRIKYIFYTFGLHTLVNIGILVFVFANAWTMDVLQLITLL
;
A
#
# COMPACT_ATOMS: atom_id res chain seq x y z
N MET A 1 34.46 -9.77 -58.38
CA MET A 1 34.22 -9.78 -56.91
C MET A 1 34.09 -8.35 -56.37
N ARG A 2 33.08 -7.56 -56.82
CA ARG A 2 32.95 -6.11 -56.49
C ARG A 2 31.49 -5.61 -56.36
N ILE A 3 30.52 -6.52 -56.23
CA ILE A 3 29.08 -6.17 -56.24
C ILE A 3 28.43 -6.26 -54.83
N LYS A 4 29.11 -6.82 -53.82
CA LYS A 4 28.51 -7.04 -52.47
C LYS A 4 28.57 -5.84 -51.50
N SER A 5 29.40 -4.83 -51.75
CA SER A 5 29.53 -3.66 -50.86
C SER A 5 28.39 -2.65 -51.03
N THR A 6 27.91 -2.46 -52.26
CA THR A 6 26.92 -1.42 -52.58
C THR A 6 25.54 -1.72 -52.00
N TYR A 7 25.12 -2.98 -51.96
CA TYR A 7 23.84 -3.38 -51.35
C TYR A 7 23.84 -3.27 -49.82
N PHE A 8 24.99 -3.46 -49.18
CA PHE A 8 25.12 -3.30 -47.73
C PHE A 8 24.94 -1.83 -47.34
N PHE A 9 25.63 -0.91 -48.02
CA PHE A 9 25.48 0.53 -47.79
C PHE A 9 24.09 1.05 -48.15
N LEU A 10 23.46 0.54 -49.22
CA LEU A 10 22.10 0.92 -49.57
C LEU A 10 21.07 0.42 -48.55
N SER A 11 21.24 -0.81 -48.03
CA SER A 11 20.37 -1.33 -46.95
C SER A 11 20.57 -0.60 -45.63
N LEU A 12 21.80 -0.24 -45.29
CA LEU A 12 22.13 0.52 -44.08
C LEU A 12 21.59 1.95 -44.18
N PHE A 13 21.66 2.57 -45.36
CA PHE A 13 21.08 3.89 -45.63
C PHE A 13 19.56 3.86 -45.60
N CYS A 14 18.92 2.87 -46.24
CA CYS A 14 17.45 2.70 -46.14
C CYS A 14 16.99 2.36 -44.72
N TRP A 15 17.79 1.63 -43.94
CA TRP A 15 17.49 1.36 -42.53
C TRP A 15 17.65 2.62 -41.67
N LEU A 16 18.72 3.41 -41.87
CA LEU A 16 18.93 4.71 -41.21
C LEU A 16 17.87 5.76 -41.59
N VAL A 17 17.42 5.77 -42.84
CA VAL A 17 16.32 6.61 -43.34
C VAL A 17 14.98 6.13 -42.80
N ALA A 18 14.74 4.81 -42.73
CA ALA A 18 13.53 4.25 -42.11
C ALA A 18 13.46 4.49 -40.60
N THR A 19 14.59 4.54 -39.89
CA THR A 19 14.64 4.90 -38.46
C THR A 19 14.60 6.42 -38.21
N SER A 20 14.85 7.26 -39.22
CA SER A 20 14.80 8.73 -39.07
C SER A 20 13.48 9.37 -39.53
N ILE A 21 12.60 8.62 -40.19
CA ILE A 21 11.27 9.14 -40.62
C ILE A 21 10.21 9.03 -39.51
N ASN A 22 10.49 8.38 -38.38
CA ASN A 22 9.62 8.42 -37.20
C ASN A 22 9.93 9.62 -36.27
N SER A 23 10.09 10.81 -36.83
CA SER A 23 9.88 12.05 -36.08
C SER A 23 8.50 12.59 -36.39
N VAL A 24 7.48 11.78 -36.05
CA VAL A 24 6.13 12.32 -35.87
C VAL A 24 6.24 13.29 -34.70
N SER A 25 5.97 14.56 -34.97
CA SER A 25 5.95 15.62 -33.96
C SER A 25 5.24 15.13 -32.71
N ALA A 26 5.94 15.01 -31.59
CA ALA A 26 5.31 14.78 -30.30
C ALA A 26 4.33 15.94 -30.10
N GLN A 27 3.03 15.63 -30.12
CA GLN A 27 2.00 16.60 -29.84
C GLN A 27 1.99 16.74 -28.32
N ASN A 28 2.16 17.97 -27.81
CA ASN A 28 2.15 18.20 -26.37
C ASN A 28 0.82 17.68 -25.76
N PRO A 29 0.85 17.02 -24.60
CA PRO A 29 -0.37 16.53 -23.96
C PRO A 29 -1.32 17.69 -23.65
N ARG A 30 -2.63 17.45 -23.72
CA ARG A 30 -3.62 18.38 -23.16
C ARG A 30 -3.35 18.49 -21.66
N LEU A 31 -3.46 19.68 -21.09
CA LEU A 31 -3.19 19.90 -19.67
C LEU A 31 -4.48 20.04 -18.88
N GLY A 32 -4.57 19.29 -17.79
CA GLY A 32 -5.65 19.35 -16.82
C GLY A 32 -5.13 19.69 -15.42
N ILE A 33 -5.99 20.28 -14.59
CA ILE A 33 -5.73 20.44 -13.15
C ILE A 33 -6.77 19.69 -12.35
N SER A 34 -6.29 18.81 -11.45
CA SER A 34 -7.13 18.23 -10.39
C SER A 34 -7.17 19.22 -9.22
N TRP A 35 -8.26 19.99 -9.15
CA TRP A 35 -8.40 21.11 -8.24
C TRP A 35 -8.98 20.63 -6.91
N SER A 36 -8.08 20.20 -6.02
CA SER A 36 -8.42 19.61 -4.73
C SER A 36 -8.68 20.63 -3.62
N PHE A 37 -8.12 21.84 -3.73
CA PHE A 37 -8.31 22.92 -2.76
C PHE A 37 -9.03 24.12 -3.40
N LEU A 38 -10.32 24.27 -3.08
CA LEU A 38 -11.12 25.40 -3.52
C LEU A 38 -10.82 26.64 -2.66
N PRO A 39 -10.41 27.78 -3.25
CA PRO A 39 -10.17 29.00 -2.48
C PRO A 39 -11.44 29.54 -1.83
N ASN A 40 -11.30 30.11 -0.63
CA ASN A 40 -12.44 30.63 0.14
C ASN A 40 -12.96 31.99 -0.35
N THR A 41 -12.26 32.65 -1.27
CA THR A 41 -12.63 33.99 -1.73
C THR A 41 -12.76 34.08 -3.25
N PRO A 42 -13.78 34.80 -3.78
CA PRO A 42 -13.96 34.98 -5.22
C PRO A 42 -12.73 35.53 -5.94
N ASN A 43 -12.00 36.47 -5.31
CA ASN A 43 -10.80 37.05 -5.90
C ASN A 43 -9.67 36.01 -6.10
N GLN A 44 -9.52 35.07 -5.16
CA GLN A 44 -8.53 33.99 -5.30
C GLN A 44 -8.95 32.99 -6.37
N ILE A 45 -10.25 32.68 -6.47
CA ILE A 45 -10.80 31.82 -7.54
C ILE A 45 -10.47 32.42 -8.90
N SER A 46 -10.81 33.69 -9.14
CA SER A 46 -10.51 34.36 -10.42
C SER A 46 -9.01 34.45 -10.70
N ALA A 47 -8.18 34.70 -9.68
CA ALA A 47 -6.72 34.73 -9.85
C ALA A 47 -6.16 33.36 -10.26
N GLN A 48 -6.64 32.27 -9.66
CA GLN A 48 -6.24 30.92 -10.03
C GLN A 48 -6.74 30.54 -11.42
N LEU A 49 -8.00 30.82 -11.76
CA LEU A 49 -8.55 30.57 -13.10
C LEU A 49 -7.78 31.32 -14.19
N ASN A 50 -7.47 32.60 -13.98
CA ASN A 50 -6.60 33.36 -14.88
C ASN A 50 -5.21 32.72 -15.01
N THR A 51 -4.65 32.20 -13.92
CA THR A 51 -3.36 31.51 -13.96
C THR A 51 -3.45 30.24 -14.81
N PHE A 52 -4.50 29.45 -14.64
CA PHE A 52 -4.74 28.21 -15.39
C PHE A 52 -4.96 28.48 -16.89
N GLU A 53 -5.70 29.53 -17.24
CA GLU A 53 -5.91 29.92 -18.64
C GLU A 53 -4.58 30.38 -19.28
N ASN A 54 -3.78 31.17 -18.56
CA ASN A 54 -2.52 31.70 -19.05
C ASN A 54 -1.50 30.61 -19.38
N ILE A 55 -1.43 29.55 -18.57
CA ILE A 55 -0.53 28.41 -18.79
C ILE A 55 -1.09 27.37 -19.77
N GLY A 56 -2.33 27.54 -20.25
CA GLY A 56 -2.94 26.66 -21.25
C GLY A 56 -3.57 25.39 -20.67
N ILE A 57 -4.09 25.45 -19.44
CA ILE A 57 -4.96 24.39 -18.94
C ILE A 57 -6.24 24.37 -19.76
N GLU A 58 -6.65 23.18 -20.18
CA GLU A 58 -7.87 22.96 -20.95
C GLU A 58 -8.96 22.27 -20.12
N VAL A 59 -8.56 21.45 -19.13
CA VAL A 59 -9.49 20.63 -18.34
C VAL A 59 -9.36 20.94 -16.84
N LEU A 60 -10.47 21.13 -16.16
CA LEU A 60 -10.53 21.26 -14.70
C LEU A 60 -11.30 20.08 -14.11
N GLU A 61 -10.62 19.25 -13.31
CA GLU A 61 -11.28 18.24 -12.50
C GLU A 61 -11.59 18.82 -11.10
N LEU A 62 -12.87 18.77 -10.72
CA LEU A 62 -13.37 19.22 -9.43
C LEU A 62 -13.93 18.02 -8.66
N THR A 63 -13.70 17.96 -7.34
CA THR A 63 -14.31 16.93 -6.49
C THR A 63 -15.65 17.44 -5.95
N HIS A 64 -16.72 16.67 -6.11
CA HIS A 64 -18.04 16.98 -5.54
C HIS A 64 -17.95 17.04 -4.00
N PRO A 65 -18.65 17.98 -3.33
CA PRO A 65 -19.60 18.96 -3.88
C PRO A 65 -18.97 20.22 -4.46
N VAL A 66 -19.51 20.68 -5.60
CA VAL A 66 -19.09 21.92 -6.26
C VAL A 66 -20.21 22.95 -6.15
N SER A 67 -19.89 24.17 -5.70
CA SER A 67 -20.89 25.24 -5.61
C SER A 67 -21.26 25.79 -6.99
N THR A 68 -22.53 26.15 -7.17
CA THR A 68 -23.02 26.77 -8.41
C THR A 68 -22.27 28.06 -8.74
N THR A 69 -21.98 28.88 -7.72
CA THR A 69 -21.19 30.11 -7.87
C THR A 69 -19.79 29.88 -8.45
N LEU A 70 -19.16 28.74 -8.14
CA LEU A 70 -17.88 28.38 -8.71
C LEU A 70 -18.03 27.93 -10.16
N LEU A 71 -19.05 27.13 -10.47
CA LEU A 71 -19.36 26.72 -11.84
C LEU A 71 -19.69 27.93 -12.74
N ASP A 72 -20.43 28.90 -12.22
CA ASP A 72 -20.73 30.16 -12.91
C ASP A 72 -19.49 31.05 -13.10
N SER A 73 -18.50 30.92 -12.22
CA SER A 73 -17.22 31.61 -12.39
C SER A 73 -16.39 30.94 -13.48
N ILE A 74 -16.35 29.60 -13.48
CA ILE A 74 -15.63 28.78 -14.47
C ILE A 74 -16.25 28.91 -15.86
N SER A 75 -17.57 29.10 -15.98
CA SER A 75 -18.26 29.23 -17.27
C SER A 75 -17.81 30.42 -18.11
N ASN A 76 -17.14 31.41 -17.48
CA ASN A 76 -16.55 32.55 -18.19
C ASN A 76 -15.22 32.24 -18.87
N TYR A 77 -14.68 31.05 -18.63
CA TYR A 77 -13.40 30.58 -19.15
C TYR A 77 -13.62 29.39 -20.10
N PRO A 78 -12.71 29.16 -21.06
CA PRO A 78 -12.84 28.08 -22.04
C PRO A 78 -12.39 26.72 -21.48
N PHE A 79 -12.73 26.40 -20.22
CA PHE A 79 -12.36 25.13 -19.60
C PHE A 79 -13.42 24.05 -19.81
N GLU A 80 -12.96 22.85 -20.10
CA GLU A 80 -13.75 21.63 -19.98
C GLU A 80 -13.78 21.19 -18.51
N VAL A 81 -14.96 20.92 -17.94
CA VAL A 81 -15.09 20.60 -16.51
C VAL A 81 -15.40 19.13 -16.31
N TYR A 82 -14.59 18.46 -15.50
CA TYR A 82 -14.81 17.10 -15.01
C TYR A 82 -15.23 17.15 -13.54
N ILE A 83 -16.26 16.38 -13.18
CA ILE A 83 -16.76 16.32 -11.80
C ILE A 83 -16.52 14.91 -11.25
N ARG A 84 -15.66 14.78 -10.25
CA ARG A 84 -15.38 13.52 -9.56
C ARG A 84 -16.27 13.35 -8.33
N PHE A 85 -16.96 12.22 -8.23
CA PHE A 85 -17.72 11.83 -7.05
C PHE A 85 -16.80 11.18 -6.00
N ASN A 86 -17.17 11.30 -4.72
CA ASN A 86 -16.35 10.86 -3.59
C ASN A 86 -16.59 9.39 -3.22
N HIS A 87 -16.67 8.52 -4.22
CA HIS A 87 -16.75 7.07 -4.04
C HIS A 87 -15.36 6.48 -4.24
N ASN A 88 -14.75 6.03 -3.16
CA ASN A 88 -13.40 5.47 -3.17
C ASN A 88 -13.43 4.01 -2.70
N PHE A 89 -12.50 3.19 -3.20
CA PHE A 89 -12.26 1.83 -2.71
C PHE A 89 -13.50 0.92 -2.81
N LEU A 90 -14.32 1.06 -3.86
CA LEU A 90 -15.46 0.16 -4.05
C LEU A 90 -14.97 -1.26 -4.36
N THR A 91 -15.66 -2.26 -3.79
CA THR A 91 -15.42 -3.69 -4.05
C THR A 91 -16.57 -4.31 -4.84
N ALA A 92 -16.31 -5.45 -5.48
CA ALA A 92 -17.31 -6.22 -6.22
C ALA A 92 -18.50 -6.58 -5.32
N THR A 93 -18.24 -7.08 -4.11
CA THR A 93 -19.28 -7.38 -3.12
C THR A 93 -20.10 -6.12 -2.78
N LYS A 94 -19.44 -4.98 -2.56
CA LYS A 94 -20.11 -3.75 -2.17
C LYS A 94 -21.04 -3.23 -3.25
N ILE A 95 -20.60 -3.24 -4.51
CA ILE A 95 -21.42 -2.81 -5.65
C ILE A 95 -22.66 -3.69 -5.78
N THR A 96 -22.50 -5.00 -5.65
CA THR A 96 -23.61 -5.96 -5.72
C THR A 96 -24.66 -5.67 -4.65
N GLU A 97 -24.23 -5.38 -3.42
CA GLU A 97 -25.12 -5.09 -2.30
C GLU A 97 -25.81 -3.71 -2.39
N THR A 98 -25.14 -2.70 -2.94
CA THR A 98 -25.62 -1.31 -2.94
C THR A 98 -25.99 -0.78 -4.32
N ARG A 99 -26.19 -1.65 -5.31
CA ARG A 99 -26.41 -1.26 -6.71
C ARG A 99 -27.52 -0.22 -6.89
N GLU A 100 -28.73 -0.49 -6.40
CA GLU A 100 -29.88 0.40 -6.58
C GLU A 100 -29.64 1.77 -5.92
N ASN A 101 -29.04 1.77 -4.72
CA ASN A 101 -28.69 3.00 -4.01
C ASN A 101 -27.64 3.81 -4.79
N LEU A 102 -26.60 3.16 -5.33
CA LEU A 102 -25.56 3.80 -6.12
C LEU A 102 -26.13 4.42 -7.40
N VAL A 103 -27.02 3.71 -8.11
CA VAL A 103 -27.68 4.23 -9.31
C VAL A 103 -28.51 5.47 -8.98
N GLN A 104 -29.32 5.42 -7.91
CA GLN A 104 -30.14 6.55 -7.48
C GLN A 104 -29.28 7.75 -7.06
N GLU A 105 -28.20 7.50 -6.31
CA GLU A 105 -27.25 8.51 -5.87
C GLU A 105 -26.59 9.18 -7.07
N TYR A 106 -25.97 8.43 -7.98
CA TYR A 106 -25.33 8.97 -9.17
C TYR A 106 -26.31 9.73 -10.07
N ASN A 107 -27.53 9.22 -10.27
CA ASN A 107 -28.55 9.96 -11.01
C ASN A 107 -28.91 11.28 -10.36
N THR A 108 -29.03 11.31 -9.04
CA THR A 108 -29.30 12.55 -8.29
C THR A 108 -28.15 13.54 -8.46
N LEU A 109 -26.91 13.08 -8.36
CA LEU A 109 -25.71 13.90 -8.53
C LEU A 109 -25.58 14.44 -9.96
N ILE A 110 -25.74 13.59 -10.98
CA ILE A 110 -25.67 13.96 -12.39
C ILE A 110 -26.76 14.98 -12.73
N ASN A 111 -28.00 14.74 -12.29
CA ASN A 111 -29.11 15.65 -12.52
C ASN A 111 -28.90 17.01 -11.83
N GLY A 112 -28.23 17.04 -10.68
CA GLY A 112 -27.86 18.28 -10.00
C GLY A 112 -26.95 19.19 -10.83
N TYR A 113 -26.30 18.66 -11.86
CA TYR A 113 -25.39 19.38 -12.74
C TYR A 113 -25.91 19.55 -14.18
N SER A 114 -27.17 19.17 -14.46
CA SER A 114 -27.71 19.13 -15.83
C SER A 114 -27.73 20.49 -16.54
N GLU A 115 -27.84 21.59 -15.78
CA GLU A 115 -27.91 22.95 -16.33
C GLU A 115 -26.53 23.49 -16.79
N HIS A 116 -25.44 22.84 -16.39
CA HIS A 116 -24.08 23.32 -16.69
C HIS A 116 -23.50 22.59 -17.91
N THR A 117 -23.55 23.27 -19.07
CA THR A 117 -23.18 22.66 -20.36
C THR A 117 -21.68 22.38 -20.51
N GLN A 118 -20.83 23.09 -19.76
CA GLN A 118 -19.37 22.94 -19.73
C GLN A 118 -18.87 21.65 -19.06
N ILE A 119 -19.73 20.94 -18.32
CA ILE A 119 -19.36 19.68 -17.68
C ILE A 119 -19.34 18.60 -18.75
N ALA A 120 -18.17 18.05 -19.04
CA ALA A 120 -18.00 17.08 -20.11
C ALA A 120 -17.97 15.63 -19.61
N ALA A 121 -17.47 15.39 -18.39
CA ALA A 121 -17.36 14.04 -17.84
C ALA A 121 -17.62 13.98 -16.32
N PHE A 122 -18.09 12.82 -15.85
CA PHE A 122 -18.26 12.50 -14.43
C PHE A 122 -17.34 11.35 -14.01
N GLY A 123 -16.56 11.57 -12.96
CA GLY A 123 -15.72 10.57 -12.32
C GLY A 123 -16.55 9.79 -11.33
N LEU A 124 -16.88 8.53 -11.65
CA LEU A 124 -17.83 7.77 -10.84
C LEU A 124 -17.18 7.25 -9.55
N TYR A 125 -15.95 6.75 -9.64
CA TYR A 125 -15.22 6.26 -8.47
C TYR A 125 -13.70 6.37 -8.65
N SER A 126 -12.98 6.23 -7.54
CA SER A 126 -11.52 6.20 -7.51
C SER A 126 -10.99 4.96 -6.76
N TYR A 127 -9.85 4.44 -7.20
CA TYR A 127 -9.09 3.36 -6.56
C TYR A 127 -9.96 2.16 -6.15
N SER A 128 -10.88 1.76 -7.02
CA SER A 128 -11.79 0.65 -6.78
C SER A 128 -11.31 -0.61 -7.49
N GLN A 129 -11.98 -1.75 -7.31
CA GLN A 129 -11.57 -3.02 -7.91
C GLN A 129 -11.86 -3.14 -9.41
N SER A 130 -11.54 -2.11 -10.21
CA SER A 130 -11.73 -2.11 -11.68
C SER A 130 -10.93 -3.20 -12.41
N PHE A 131 -9.95 -3.81 -11.75
CA PHE A 131 -9.20 -4.96 -12.25
C PHE A 131 -9.96 -6.29 -12.11
N ASP A 132 -11.04 -6.35 -11.32
CA ASP A 132 -11.85 -7.55 -11.15
C ASP A 132 -12.94 -7.63 -12.23
N GLU A 133 -13.10 -8.81 -12.82
CA GLU A 133 -14.08 -9.03 -13.88
C GLU A 133 -15.52 -8.94 -13.36
N ASN A 134 -15.79 -9.36 -12.12
CA ASN A 134 -17.13 -9.29 -11.55
C ASN A 134 -17.48 -7.83 -11.21
N PHE A 135 -16.52 -7.09 -10.65
CA PHE A 135 -16.66 -5.64 -10.46
C PHE A 135 -17.03 -4.95 -11.78
N THR A 136 -16.25 -5.18 -12.84
CA THR A 136 -16.45 -4.53 -14.15
C THR A 136 -17.82 -4.89 -14.73
N ARG A 137 -18.22 -6.16 -14.69
CA ARG A 137 -19.52 -6.64 -15.17
C ARG A 137 -20.69 -6.00 -14.42
N GLU A 138 -20.63 -5.94 -13.10
CA GLU A 138 -21.69 -5.33 -12.30
C GLU A 138 -21.76 -3.82 -12.53
N PHE A 139 -20.61 -3.15 -12.64
CA PHE A 139 -20.55 -1.72 -12.87
C PHE A 139 -20.97 -1.31 -14.29
N GLU A 140 -20.76 -2.15 -15.30
CA GLU A 140 -21.28 -1.96 -16.67
C GLU A 140 -22.82 -1.84 -16.68
N SER A 141 -23.49 -2.58 -15.81
CA SER A 141 -24.95 -2.49 -15.68
C SER A 141 -25.39 -1.13 -15.12
N ILE A 142 -24.62 -0.58 -14.17
CA ILE A 142 -24.85 0.73 -13.56
C ILE A 142 -24.62 1.81 -14.61
N THR A 143 -23.50 1.78 -15.32
CA THR A 143 -23.15 2.79 -16.32
C THR A 143 -24.13 2.81 -17.48
N THR A 144 -24.60 1.65 -17.94
CA THR A 144 -25.63 1.54 -18.98
C THR A 144 -26.95 2.21 -18.55
N GLU A 145 -27.30 2.15 -17.27
CA GLU A 145 -28.47 2.84 -16.73
C GLU A 145 -28.25 4.35 -16.63
N LEU A 146 -27.09 4.78 -16.13
CA LEU A 146 -26.74 6.21 -16.02
C LEU A 146 -26.67 6.89 -17.39
N LYS A 147 -26.16 6.21 -18.43
CA LYS A 147 -26.09 6.72 -19.81
C LYS A 147 -27.46 6.98 -20.43
N LYS A 148 -28.56 6.49 -19.86
CA LYS A 148 -29.92 6.85 -20.31
C LYS A 148 -30.30 8.28 -19.91
N ASN A 149 -29.68 8.82 -18.86
CA ASN A 149 -30.03 10.11 -18.29
C ASN A 149 -29.09 11.24 -18.72
N THR A 150 -27.93 10.91 -19.28
CA THR A 150 -26.93 11.90 -19.69
C THR A 150 -26.09 11.43 -20.88
N ASN A 151 -25.71 12.37 -21.74
CA ASN A 151 -24.78 12.13 -22.85
C ASN A 151 -23.31 12.45 -22.49
N ARG A 152 -23.02 12.67 -21.20
CA ARG A 152 -21.65 12.95 -20.72
C ARG A 152 -20.87 11.66 -20.52
N SER A 153 -19.54 11.76 -20.66
CA SER A 153 -18.64 10.62 -20.49
C SER A 153 -18.46 10.27 -19.01
N PHE A 154 -18.16 9.00 -18.72
CA PHE A 154 -17.84 8.52 -17.38
C PHE A 154 -16.39 8.06 -17.29
N TYR A 155 -15.72 8.40 -16.20
CA TYR A 155 -14.33 8.00 -15.96
C TYR A 155 -14.08 7.49 -14.55
N GLU A 156 -12.96 6.79 -14.40
CA GLU A 156 -12.43 6.31 -13.12
C GLU A 156 -11.03 6.87 -12.88
N VAL A 157 -10.65 6.97 -11.60
CA VAL A 157 -9.25 7.21 -11.21
C VAL A 157 -8.68 5.90 -10.66
N THR A 158 -7.54 5.44 -11.17
CA THR A 158 -6.97 4.13 -10.83
C THR A 158 -5.44 4.18 -10.76
N SER A 159 -4.81 3.21 -10.11
CA SER A 159 -3.34 3.03 -10.13
C SER A 159 -2.87 2.08 -11.25
N GLY A 160 -3.80 1.45 -11.98
CA GLY A 160 -3.50 0.48 -13.04
C GLY A 160 -4.15 0.81 -14.38
N ASN A 161 -3.67 0.18 -15.45
CA ASN A 161 -4.19 0.39 -16.81
C ASN A 161 -5.44 -0.46 -17.10
N THR A 162 -6.51 -0.25 -16.33
CA THR A 162 -7.82 -0.86 -16.57
C THR A 162 -8.79 0.21 -17.05
N THR A 163 -9.69 -0.16 -17.95
CA THR A 163 -10.78 0.71 -18.41
C THR A 163 -12.10 -0.02 -18.18
N ALA A 164 -12.70 0.17 -17.01
CA ALA A 164 -14.08 -0.28 -16.75
C ALA A 164 -15.13 0.74 -17.23
N LEU A 165 -14.71 1.98 -17.50
CA LEU A 165 -15.53 3.11 -17.94
C LEU A 165 -15.12 3.64 -19.32
N ASP A 166 -15.66 4.79 -19.75
CA ASP A 166 -15.37 5.37 -21.07
C ASP A 166 -13.88 5.73 -21.21
N PHE A 167 -13.25 6.16 -20.11
CA PHE A 167 -11.79 6.30 -20.00
C PHE A 167 -11.35 6.20 -18.53
N SER A 168 -10.05 6.01 -18.30
CA SER A 168 -9.45 6.01 -16.97
C SER A 168 -8.35 7.05 -16.85
N ILE A 169 -8.26 7.66 -15.67
CA ILE A 169 -7.16 8.55 -15.27
C ILE A 169 -6.25 7.72 -14.37
N THR A 170 -5.05 7.43 -14.85
CA THR A 170 -4.08 6.62 -14.10
C THR A 170 -3.18 7.51 -13.25
N GLU A 171 -3.14 7.28 -11.94
CA GLU A 171 -2.21 7.97 -11.04
C GLU A 171 -0.78 7.48 -11.27
N ILE A 172 0.13 8.42 -11.49
CA ILE A 172 1.56 8.12 -11.66
C ILE A 172 2.18 7.95 -10.28
N THR A 173 2.71 6.75 -10.01
CA THR A 173 3.57 6.47 -8.85
C THR A 173 5.04 6.39 -9.29
N ALA A 174 5.98 6.40 -8.34
CA ALA A 174 7.42 6.42 -8.65
C ALA A 174 7.90 5.23 -9.52
N ASP A 175 7.13 4.14 -9.55
CA ASP A 175 7.44 2.90 -10.26
C ASP A 175 6.49 2.61 -11.43
N SER A 176 5.58 3.55 -11.77
CA SER A 176 4.59 3.31 -12.84
C SER A 176 5.25 3.34 -14.22
N ILE A 177 4.99 2.30 -15.03
CA ILE A 177 5.34 2.29 -16.45
C ILE A 177 4.42 3.27 -17.17
N ILE A 178 4.98 4.29 -17.82
CA ILE A 178 4.21 5.26 -18.60
C ILE A 178 3.56 4.52 -19.78
N VAL A 179 2.23 4.42 -19.76
CA VAL A 179 1.45 3.82 -20.85
C VAL A 179 1.04 4.93 -21.83
N GLU A 180 1.38 4.75 -23.10
CA GLU A 180 1.01 5.67 -24.17
C GLU A 180 -0.52 5.79 -24.32
N ASN A 181 -1.01 6.98 -24.68
CA ASN A 181 -2.42 7.32 -24.96
C ASN A 181 -3.39 7.10 -23.78
N THR A 182 -2.96 7.39 -22.56
CA THR A 182 -3.83 7.38 -21.38
C THR A 182 -3.91 8.76 -20.75
N ALA A 183 -4.98 9.04 -19.98
CA ALA A 183 -5.02 10.21 -19.12
C ALA A 183 -4.23 9.91 -17.85
N LEU A 184 -3.32 10.80 -17.46
CA LEU A 184 -2.41 10.58 -16.33
C LEU A 184 -2.63 11.63 -15.24
N LEU A 185 -2.53 11.24 -13.97
CA LEU A 185 -2.61 12.14 -12.82
C LEU A 185 -1.29 12.17 -12.05
N LEU A 186 -0.67 13.36 -11.98
CA LEU A 186 0.47 13.64 -11.13
C LEU A 186 -0.02 14.12 -9.75
N SER A 187 0.03 13.21 -8.76
CA SER A 187 -0.50 13.39 -7.40
C SER A 187 0.58 13.26 -6.30
N LYS A 188 1.84 13.09 -6.70
CA LYS A 188 2.98 12.88 -5.79
C LYS A 188 3.30 14.11 -4.93
N GLU A 189 3.95 13.91 -3.78
CA GLU A 189 4.63 14.99 -3.06
C GLU A 189 5.79 15.55 -3.90
N ASN A 190 5.96 16.87 -3.90
CA ASN A 190 6.93 17.55 -4.73
C ASN A 190 8.37 17.09 -4.41
N SER A 191 8.96 16.36 -5.35
CA SER A 191 10.31 15.81 -5.27
C SER A 191 11.22 16.45 -6.31
N ILE A 192 12.51 16.47 -6.01
CA ILE A 192 13.57 16.97 -6.91
C ILE A 192 13.55 16.24 -8.27
N ASN A 193 13.07 14.98 -8.31
CA ASN A 193 12.97 14.19 -9.52
C ASN A 193 11.72 14.50 -10.37
N ASP A 194 10.77 15.27 -9.87
CA ASP A 194 9.52 15.56 -10.57
C ASP A 194 9.75 16.39 -11.82
N ALA A 195 10.83 17.18 -11.85
CA ALA A 195 11.24 17.94 -13.02
C ALA A 195 11.55 17.04 -14.23
N LYS A 196 12.28 15.95 -13.96
CA LYS A 196 12.62 14.95 -14.97
C LYS A 196 11.38 14.16 -15.37
N LEU A 197 10.57 13.74 -14.41
CA LEU A 197 9.33 13.03 -14.66
C LEU A 197 8.37 13.86 -15.53
N LEU A 198 8.18 15.14 -15.22
CA LEU A 198 7.38 16.04 -16.06
C LEU A 198 7.94 16.14 -17.46
N ASN A 199 9.25 16.32 -17.61
CA ASN A 199 9.88 16.35 -18.92
C ASN A 199 9.64 15.04 -19.69
N ASP A 200 9.75 13.89 -19.03
CA ASP A 200 9.46 12.59 -19.63
C ASP A 200 7.97 12.46 -20.02
N LEU A 201 7.05 12.98 -19.20
CA LEU A 201 5.61 12.99 -19.48
C LEU A 201 5.24 13.92 -20.65
N PHE A 202 5.82 15.12 -20.72
CA PHE A 202 5.63 16.03 -21.84
C PHE A 202 6.23 15.49 -23.16
N ASN A 203 7.28 14.68 -23.06
CA ASN A 203 7.89 14.01 -24.21
C ASN A 203 7.20 12.66 -24.54
N SER A 204 6.32 12.17 -23.68
CA SER A 204 5.54 10.96 -23.90
C SER A 204 4.30 11.22 -24.75
N ARG A 205 3.74 10.18 -25.38
CA ARG A 205 2.47 10.26 -26.11
C ARG A 205 1.27 10.21 -25.16
N THR A 206 1.25 11.09 -24.17
CA THR A 206 0.13 11.22 -23.22
C THR A 206 -0.96 12.08 -23.85
N GLU A 207 -2.23 11.66 -23.76
CA GLU A 207 -3.34 12.43 -24.33
C GLU A 207 -3.72 13.61 -23.42
N LEU A 208 -3.81 13.35 -22.11
CA LEU A 208 -4.23 14.32 -21.11
C LEU A 208 -3.41 14.12 -19.83
N LEU A 209 -2.77 15.18 -19.35
CA LEU A 209 -1.99 15.18 -18.11
C LEU A 209 -2.67 16.06 -17.06
N PHE A 210 -3.23 15.44 -16.04
CA PHE A 210 -3.72 16.11 -14.84
C PHE A 210 -2.58 16.36 -13.86
N ILE A 211 -2.51 17.59 -13.39
CA ILE A 211 -1.59 18.00 -12.32
C ILE A 211 -2.41 18.34 -11.08
N ASN A 212 -2.08 17.76 -9.93
CA ASN A 212 -2.73 18.13 -8.68
C ASN A 212 -2.45 19.61 -8.35
N SER A 213 -3.50 20.38 -8.03
CA SER A 213 -3.38 21.82 -7.75
C SER A 213 -2.41 22.14 -6.60
N THR A 214 -2.38 21.30 -5.56
CA THR A 214 -1.50 21.49 -4.40
C THR A 214 -0.05 21.30 -4.80
N TRP A 215 0.24 20.24 -5.55
CA TRP A 215 1.56 20.03 -6.12
C TRP A 215 1.95 21.20 -7.04
N PHE A 216 1.05 21.63 -7.92
CA PHE A 216 1.29 22.71 -8.89
C PHE A 216 1.69 24.03 -8.23
N PHE A 217 0.90 24.48 -7.24
CA PHE A 217 1.20 25.73 -6.53
C PHE A 217 2.48 25.62 -5.69
N ASN A 218 2.74 24.47 -5.06
CA ASN A 218 3.99 24.23 -4.35
C ASN A 218 5.19 24.22 -5.32
N ALA A 219 5.04 23.60 -6.50
CA ALA A 219 6.07 23.51 -7.51
C ALA A 219 6.39 24.87 -8.12
N ILE A 220 5.41 25.74 -8.38
CA ILE A 220 5.66 27.11 -8.82
C ILE A 220 6.33 27.94 -7.73
N HIS A 221 5.93 27.76 -6.47
CA HIS A 221 6.55 28.48 -5.36
C HIS A 221 8.05 28.14 -5.23
N ILE A 222 8.40 26.86 -5.37
CA ILE A 222 9.79 26.37 -5.31
C ILE A 222 10.54 26.69 -6.63
N HIS A 223 9.86 26.60 -7.77
CA HIS A 223 10.41 26.80 -9.11
C HIS A 223 9.59 27.82 -9.91
N PRO A 224 9.79 29.13 -9.70
CA PRO A 224 9.02 30.16 -10.42
C PRO A 224 9.10 30.10 -11.95
N ARG A 225 10.18 29.51 -12.48
CA ARG A 225 10.37 29.30 -13.93
C ARG A 225 9.44 28.25 -14.53
N LEU A 226 8.87 27.35 -13.72
CA LEU A 226 7.92 26.32 -14.18
C LEU A 226 6.72 26.95 -14.90
N LEU A 227 6.23 28.08 -14.38
CA LEU A 227 5.09 28.79 -14.96
C LEU A 227 5.39 29.34 -16.36
N LEU A 228 6.64 29.79 -16.59
CA LEU A 228 7.09 30.23 -17.92
C LEU A 228 7.21 29.05 -18.87
N SER A 229 7.84 27.95 -18.44
CA SER A 229 7.98 26.74 -19.25
C SER A 229 6.63 26.16 -19.68
N LEU A 230 5.63 26.13 -18.78
CA LEU A 230 4.28 25.68 -19.11
C LEU A 230 3.55 26.65 -20.07
N GLY A 231 3.73 27.97 -19.88
CA GLY A 231 3.21 28.97 -20.83
C GLY A 231 3.85 28.88 -22.23
N GLU A 232 5.11 28.46 -22.33
CA GLU A 232 5.79 28.22 -23.61
C GLU A 232 5.27 26.96 -24.32
N VAL A 233 4.90 25.92 -23.57
CA VAL A 233 4.26 24.70 -24.10
C VAL A 233 2.94 25.02 -24.81
N LYS A 234 2.13 25.92 -24.25
CA LYS A 234 0.90 26.44 -24.89
C LYS A 234 1.18 27.04 -26.28
N ASN A 235 2.34 27.65 -26.47
CA ASN A 235 2.75 28.27 -27.74
C ASN A 235 3.49 27.30 -28.68
N GLY A 236 3.46 25.99 -28.39
CA GLY A 236 4.07 24.96 -29.22
C GLY A 236 5.59 24.80 -29.04
N SER A 237 6.17 25.40 -27.99
CA SER A 237 7.58 25.19 -27.66
C SER A 237 7.77 23.90 -26.86
N PRO A 238 8.95 23.24 -26.96
CA PRO A 238 9.25 22.08 -26.14
C PRO A 238 9.32 22.47 -24.66
N PHE A 239 8.83 21.60 -23.78
CA PHE A 239 8.95 21.81 -22.34
C PHE A 239 10.44 21.72 -21.94
N ILE A 240 10.97 22.76 -21.29
CA ILE A 240 12.34 22.78 -20.77
C ILE A 240 12.29 23.21 -19.30
N LEU A 241 12.69 22.32 -18.40
CA LEU A 241 12.86 22.64 -16.99
C LEU A 241 14.34 22.40 -16.62
N PRO A 242 15.10 23.43 -16.20
CA PRO A 242 16.50 23.26 -15.88
C PRO A 242 16.70 22.37 -14.64
N GLU A 243 17.45 21.28 -14.78
CA GLU A 243 17.80 20.37 -13.68
C GLU A 243 18.56 21.14 -12.58
N GLN A 244 18.09 21.04 -11.33
CA GLN A 244 18.84 21.53 -10.17
C GLN A 244 19.84 20.49 -9.70
N LYS A 245 20.96 21.00 -9.16
CA LYS A 245 21.99 20.21 -8.50
C LYS A 245 21.37 19.55 -7.25
N THR A 246 21.41 18.23 -7.21
CA THR A 246 20.84 17.39 -6.16
C THR A 246 21.52 17.70 -4.82
N GLU A 247 20.81 18.35 -3.90
CA GLU A 247 21.14 18.24 -2.48
C GLU A 247 20.59 16.90 -2.01
N ALA A 248 21.43 16.09 -1.37
CA ALA A 248 21.02 14.80 -0.85
C ALA A 248 19.92 15.03 0.18
N SER A 249 18.68 14.66 -0.17
CA SER A 249 17.58 14.61 0.79
C SER A 249 18.03 13.68 1.91
N SER A 250 17.97 14.15 3.15
CA SER A 250 18.21 13.28 4.30
C SER A 250 17.22 12.12 4.24
N ASP A 251 17.71 10.89 4.05
CA ASP A 251 16.85 9.72 4.04
C ASP A 251 15.98 9.72 5.30
N PRO A 252 14.67 9.51 5.18
CA PRO A 252 13.79 9.47 6.33
C PRO A 252 14.28 8.42 7.32
N LEU A 253 14.15 8.73 8.61
CA LEU A 253 14.62 7.88 9.68
C LEU A 253 13.97 6.48 9.60
N ASN A 254 14.78 5.45 9.36
CA ASN A 254 14.31 4.06 9.24
C ASN A 254 13.94 3.48 10.62
N TRP A 255 12.75 3.81 11.12
CA TRP A 255 12.25 3.36 12.43
C TRP A 255 12.32 1.85 12.70
N PRO A 256 12.04 0.94 11.73
CA PRO A 256 12.19 -0.49 11.95
C PRO A 256 13.61 -0.87 12.37
N VAL A 257 14.63 -0.20 11.82
CA VAL A 257 16.04 -0.42 12.16
C VAL A 257 16.32 0.02 13.59
N ILE A 258 15.77 1.16 14.01
CA ILE A 258 15.94 1.66 15.38
C ILE A 258 15.32 0.70 16.38
N VAL A 259 14.08 0.28 16.16
CA VAL A 259 13.39 -0.69 17.04
C VAL A 259 14.16 -2.01 17.06
N PHE A 260 14.63 -2.48 15.91
CA PHE A 260 15.44 -3.69 15.81
C PHE A 260 16.77 -3.59 16.59
N MET A 261 17.45 -2.45 16.53
CA MET A 261 18.66 -2.20 17.33
C MET A 261 18.35 -2.19 18.83
N LEU A 262 17.23 -1.61 19.26
CA LEU A 262 16.79 -1.67 20.66
C LEU A 262 16.50 -3.11 21.11
N VAL A 263 15.88 -3.91 20.23
CA VAL A 263 15.64 -5.33 20.45
C VAL A 263 16.97 -6.09 20.59
N TRP A 264 17.96 -5.84 19.72
CA TRP A 264 19.33 -6.39 19.86
C TRP A 264 20.03 -5.97 21.16
N LEU A 265 19.95 -4.69 21.51
CA LEU A 265 20.50 -4.17 22.74
C LEU A 265 19.88 -4.88 23.95
N SER A 266 18.57 -5.13 23.92
CA SER A 266 17.88 -5.86 24.98
C SER A 266 18.37 -7.32 25.12
N VAL A 267 18.67 -8.01 24.01
CA VAL A 267 19.27 -9.35 24.05
C VAL A 267 20.68 -9.30 24.66
N GLY A 268 21.50 -8.35 24.23
CA GLY A 268 22.86 -8.17 24.76
C GLY A 268 22.87 -7.89 26.26
N LEU A 269 21.96 -7.01 26.73
CA LEU A 269 21.77 -6.74 28.15
C LEU A 269 21.31 -7.99 28.90
N HIS A 270 20.36 -8.74 28.35
CA HIS A 270 19.85 -9.95 28.98
C HIS A 270 20.92 -11.05 29.09
N LEU A 271 21.74 -11.24 28.06
CA LEU A 271 22.92 -12.14 28.09
C LEU A 271 23.94 -11.74 29.16
N LYS A 272 24.12 -10.45 29.39
CA LYS A 272 25.06 -9.93 30.39
C LYS A 272 24.55 -10.04 31.83
N VAL A 273 23.26 -9.77 32.04
CA VAL A 273 22.66 -9.68 33.38
C VAL A 273 22.17 -11.03 33.89
N SER A 274 21.61 -11.88 33.03
CA SER A 274 21.07 -13.17 33.45
C SER A 274 22.13 -14.27 33.35
N GLN A 275 22.65 -14.68 34.52
CA GLN A 275 23.72 -15.67 34.62
C GLN A 275 23.37 -17.04 34.00
N ASN A 276 22.11 -17.46 34.10
CA ASN A 276 21.65 -18.76 33.58
C ASN A 276 21.27 -18.71 32.10
N TYR A 277 21.00 -17.53 31.55
CA TYR A 277 20.42 -17.38 30.22
C TYR A 277 21.29 -17.96 29.13
N ARG A 278 22.62 -17.73 29.17
CA ARG A 278 23.56 -18.31 28.20
C ARG A 278 23.58 -19.83 28.23
N THR A 279 23.56 -20.42 29.42
CA THR A 279 23.56 -21.89 29.59
C THR A 279 22.26 -22.49 29.10
N LEU A 280 21.12 -21.88 29.42
CA LEU A 280 19.81 -22.32 28.97
C LEU A 280 19.64 -22.17 27.45
N LEU A 281 20.17 -21.11 26.85
CA LEU A 281 20.18 -20.90 25.40
C LEU A 281 20.91 -22.04 24.69
N PHE A 282 22.11 -22.36 25.17
CA PHE A 282 22.88 -23.46 24.61
C PHE A 282 22.15 -24.80 24.78
N ARG A 283 21.58 -25.05 25.97
CA ARG A 283 20.80 -26.27 26.25
C ARG A 283 19.54 -26.37 25.38
N PHE A 284 18.85 -25.27 25.09
CA PHE A 284 17.69 -25.27 24.21
C PHE A 284 18.05 -25.82 22.83
N PHE A 285 19.12 -25.30 22.20
CA PHE A 285 19.50 -25.68 20.85
C PHE A 285 20.28 -27.00 20.73
N THR A 286 21.05 -27.39 21.75
CA THR A 286 21.94 -28.56 21.67
C THR A 286 21.51 -29.74 22.53
N GLY A 287 20.65 -29.51 23.53
CA GLY A 287 20.28 -30.50 24.54
C GLY A 287 18.86 -30.29 25.04
N HIS A 288 17.90 -30.14 24.12
CA HIS A 288 16.51 -29.71 24.38
C HIS A 288 15.84 -30.45 25.55
N ARG A 289 16.07 -31.77 25.68
CA ARG A 289 15.54 -32.56 26.80
C ARG A 289 15.99 -32.03 28.16
N PHE A 290 17.26 -31.65 28.31
CA PHE A 290 17.79 -31.10 29.56
C PHE A 290 17.17 -29.74 29.87
N PHE A 291 16.99 -28.90 28.85
CA PHE A 291 16.29 -27.63 28.99
C PHE A 291 14.85 -27.82 29.51
N VAL A 292 14.08 -28.72 28.90
CA VAL A 292 12.72 -29.02 29.34
C VAL A 292 12.70 -29.56 30.78
N ASP A 293 13.60 -30.50 31.11
CA ASP A 293 13.72 -31.04 32.47
C ASP A 293 14.05 -29.95 33.50
N ASP A 294 14.91 -29.00 33.17
CA ASP A 294 15.29 -27.93 34.09
C ASP A 294 14.11 -26.98 34.37
N ILE A 295 13.29 -26.67 33.37
CA ILE A 295 12.11 -25.82 33.56
C ILE A 295 10.99 -26.59 34.29
N MET A 296 10.70 -27.82 33.87
CA MET A 296 9.62 -28.61 34.47
C MET A 296 9.89 -29.01 35.91
N ARG A 297 11.17 -29.17 36.29
CA ARG A 297 11.58 -29.38 37.69
C ARG A 297 11.81 -28.09 38.47
N TYR A 298 11.45 -26.93 37.89
CA TYR A 298 11.53 -25.63 38.52
C TYR A 298 12.94 -25.24 39.00
N ARG A 299 13.97 -25.68 38.25
CA ARG A 299 15.36 -25.26 38.48
C ARG A 299 15.60 -23.84 37.97
N GLU A 300 14.94 -23.47 36.88
CA GLU A 300 14.81 -22.07 36.46
C GLU A 300 13.51 -21.50 37.00
N ARG A 301 13.61 -20.64 38.02
CA ARG A 301 12.46 -20.08 38.74
C ARG A 301 12.04 -18.72 38.18
N SER A 302 12.95 -18.04 37.48
CA SER A 302 12.73 -16.69 37.01
C SER A 302 11.77 -16.67 35.82
N MET A 303 10.73 -15.83 35.91
CA MET A 303 9.86 -15.52 34.77
C MET A 303 10.49 -14.46 33.86
N THR A 304 11.52 -13.76 34.34
CA THR A 304 12.11 -12.60 33.67
C THR A 304 12.56 -12.93 32.26
N SER A 305 13.24 -14.07 32.06
CA SER A 305 13.71 -14.46 30.72
C SER A 305 12.56 -14.72 29.75
N GLY A 306 11.48 -15.33 30.23
CA GLY A 306 10.26 -15.51 29.47
C GLY A 306 9.61 -14.18 29.06
N ILE A 307 9.48 -13.24 30.00
CA ILE A 307 8.91 -11.90 29.73
C ILE A 307 9.75 -11.12 28.73
N PHE A 308 11.08 -11.17 28.83
CA PHE A 308 11.96 -10.51 27.86
C PHE A 308 11.75 -11.05 26.45
N LEU A 309 11.74 -12.37 26.29
CA LEU A 309 11.54 -13.00 24.98
C LEU A 309 10.14 -12.77 24.43
N PHE A 310 9.12 -12.73 25.30
CA PHE A 310 7.76 -12.38 24.95
C PHE A 310 7.67 -10.98 24.33
N LEU A 311 8.26 -9.99 25.01
CA LEU A 311 8.28 -8.60 24.53
C LEU A 311 9.07 -8.47 23.24
N GLN A 312 10.23 -9.12 23.15
CA GLN A 312 11.05 -9.15 21.95
C GLN A 312 10.28 -9.74 20.76
N HIS A 313 9.62 -10.89 20.95
CA HIS A 313 8.79 -11.49 19.92
C HIS A 313 7.68 -10.55 19.46
N ALA A 314 7.00 -9.86 20.38
CA ALA A 314 5.96 -8.90 20.03
C ALA A 314 6.50 -7.74 19.16
N PHE A 315 7.65 -7.16 19.52
CA PHE A 315 8.31 -6.13 18.71
C PHE A 315 8.77 -6.66 17.35
N LEU A 316 9.33 -7.87 17.31
CA LEU A 316 9.69 -8.53 16.07
C LEU A 316 8.47 -8.81 15.19
N SER A 317 7.31 -9.18 15.76
CA SER A 317 6.06 -9.33 15.01
C SER A 317 5.62 -8.02 14.37
N GLY A 318 5.74 -6.91 15.11
CA GLY A 318 5.48 -5.57 14.58
C GLY A 318 6.39 -5.25 13.39
N ILE A 319 7.70 -5.51 13.52
CA ILE A 319 8.66 -5.32 12.42
C ILE A 319 8.30 -6.22 11.23
N THR A 320 7.99 -7.49 11.46
CA THR A 320 7.60 -8.42 10.40
C THR A 320 6.38 -7.91 9.64
N LEU A 321 5.33 -7.50 10.36
CA LEU A 321 4.11 -7.02 9.73
C LEU A 321 4.34 -5.71 8.96
N TYR A 322 5.12 -4.79 9.52
CA TYR A 322 5.56 -3.58 8.83
C TYR A 322 6.23 -3.90 7.49
N LEU A 323 7.24 -4.78 7.53
CA LEU A 323 8.05 -5.11 6.35
C LEU A 323 7.22 -5.84 5.28
N VAL A 324 6.30 -6.71 5.68
CA VAL A 324 5.38 -7.37 4.76
C VAL A 324 4.45 -6.35 4.10
N PHE A 325 3.79 -5.49 4.90
CA PHE A 325 2.89 -4.49 4.37
C PHE A 325 3.61 -3.49 3.45
N SER A 326 4.75 -2.95 3.88
CA SER A 326 5.51 -2.00 3.05
C SER A 326 6.10 -2.60 1.78
N THR A 327 6.13 -3.93 1.68
CA THR A 327 6.59 -4.64 0.48
C THR A 327 5.45 -5.06 -0.45
N LEU A 328 4.27 -5.36 0.09
CA LEU A 328 3.13 -5.90 -0.66
C LEU A 328 2.01 -4.90 -0.92
N VAL A 329 1.99 -3.80 -0.18
CA VAL A 329 0.90 -2.84 -0.16
C VAL A 329 1.48 -1.47 -0.50
N SER A 330 0.93 -0.80 -1.50
CA SER A 330 1.28 0.57 -1.83
C SER A 330 0.71 1.56 -0.82
N GLU A 331 1.10 2.83 -0.89
CA GLU A 331 0.48 3.87 -0.04
C GLU A 331 -1.03 3.98 -0.26
N LYS A 332 -1.50 3.81 -1.50
CA LYS A 332 -2.93 3.77 -1.84
C LYS A 332 -3.61 2.51 -1.35
N GLY A 333 -2.96 1.36 -1.45
CA GLY A 333 -3.43 0.13 -0.82
C GLY A 333 -3.56 0.29 0.70
N LEU A 334 -2.63 1.00 1.35
CA LEU A 334 -2.69 1.27 2.78
C LEU A 334 -3.83 2.22 3.15
N GLU A 335 -4.08 3.26 2.34
CA GLU A 335 -5.26 4.11 2.49
C GLU A 335 -6.55 3.28 2.38
N ALA A 336 -6.62 2.36 1.42
CA ALA A 336 -7.74 1.43 1.24
C ALA A 336 -7.92 0.53 2.48
N PHE A 337 -6.83 -0.02 3.02
CA PHE A 337 -6.87 -0.84 4.24
C PHE A 337 -7.51 -0.10 5.41
N TYR A 338 -7.10 1.15 5.65
CA TYR A 338 -7.68 1.96 6.73
C TYR A 338 -9.07 2.52 6.40
N HIS A 339 -9.48 2.56 5.13
CA HIS A 339 -10.85 2.86 4.76
C HIS A 339 -11.80 1.76 5.29
N PHE A 340 -11.44 0.49 5.09
CA PHE A 340 -12.24 -0.65 5.56
C PHE A 340 -12.05 -0.96 7.05
N MET A 341 -10.86 -0.70 7.60
CA MET A 341 -10.54 -0.98 8.99
C MET A 341 -10.05 0.29 9.72
N PRO A 342 -10.90 1.32 9.88
CA PRO A 342 -10.48 2.60 10.44
C PRO A 342 -10.01 2.51 11.90
N LEU A 343 -10.53 1.54 12.67
CA LEU A 343 -10.11 1.29 14.05
C LEU A 343 -8.65 0.85 14.17
N LEU A 344 -8.04 0.39 13.08
CA LEU A 344 -6.65 -0.04 13.04
C LEU A 344 -5.68 1.14 12.83
N ALA A 345 -6.16 2.35 12.47
CA ALA A 345 -5.33 3.53 12.26
C ALA A 345 -4.90 4.21 13.59
N ILE A 346 -4.30 3.46 14.51
CA ILE A 346 -4.00 3.87 15.90
C ILE A 346 -3.13 5.14 15.95
N VAL A 347 -2.14 5.25 15.08
CA VAL A 347 -1.19 6.39 14.98
C VAL A 347 -1.34 7.08 13.62
N GLY A 348 -2.54 7.04 13.04
CA GLY A 348 -2.85 7.57 11.71
C GLY A 348 -2.69 6.55 10.59
N LYS A 349 -2.92 7.00 9.35
CA LYS A 349 -2.93 6.16 8.14
C LYS A 349 -1.52 5.97 7.57
N ASN A 350 -0.67 5.25 8.29
CA ASN A 350 0.73 5.01 7.91
C ASN A 350 1.15 3.57 8.26
N TYR A 351 2.30 3.14 7.74
CA TYR A 351 2.85 1.79 8.02
C TYR A 351 3.24 1.62 9.49
N PHE A 352 3.48 2.71 10.22
CA PHE A 352 3.79 2.63 11.64
C PHE A 352 2.58 2.15 12.47
N SER A 353 1.35 2.50 12.08
CA SER A 353 0.14 1.92 12.68
C SER A 353 0.08 0.39 12.46
N VAL A 354 0.51 -0.11 11.29
CA VAL A 354 0.63 -1.57 11.02
C VAL A 354 1.63 -2.22 11.99
N PHE A 355 2.78 -1.60 12.21
CA PHE A 355 3.75 -2.05 13.21
C PHE A 355 3.10 -2.19 14.60
N ILE A 356 2.40 -1.14 15.08
CA ILE A 356 1.75 -1.14 16.39
C ILE A 356 0.70 -2.25 16.51
N ILE A 357 -0.12 -2.45 15.46
CA ILE A 357 -1.09 -3.55 15.41
C ILE A 357 -0.37 -4.90 15.55
N GLY A 358 0.74 -5.10 14.84
CA GLY A 358 1.52 -6.33 14.93
C GLY A 358 2.02 -6.61 16.35
N VAL A 359 2.51 -5.58 17.05
CA VAL A 359 2.93 -5.69 18.46
C VAL A 359 1.76 -6.04 19.37
N LEU A 360 0.62 -5.36 19.23
CA LEU A 360 -0.56 -5.56 20.07
C LEU A 360 -1.20 -6.93 19.84
N LEU A 361 -1.38 -7.31 18.58
CA LEU A 361 -1.94 -8.60 18.18
C LEU A 361 -1.05 -9.75 18.67
N SER A 362 0.26 -9.66 18.44
CA SER A 362 1.21 -10.67 18.93
C SER A 362 1.20 -10.80 20.44
N SER A 363 1.21 -9.68 21.16
CA SER A 363 1.11 -9.68 22.62
C SER A 363 -0.18 -10.35 23.09
N LEU A 364 -1.33 -10.02 22.50
CA LEU A 364 -2.62 -10.60 22.85
C LEU A 364 -2.65 -12.12 22.60
N VAL A 365 -2.22 -12.55 21.42
CA VAL A 365 -2.19 -13.97 21.03
C VAL A 365 -1.24 -14.76 21.93
N GLN A 366 -0.07 -14.21 22.26
CA GLN A 366 0.86 -14.87 23.17
C GLN A 366 0.29 -14.97 24.61
N VAL A 367 -0.38 -13.94 25.14
CA VAL A 367 -1.05 -14.03 26.47
C VAL A 367 -2.08 -15.15 26.47
N ILE A 368 -2.95 -15.19 25.44
CA ILE A 368 -3.95 -16.24 25.27
C ILE A 368 -3.26 -17.60 25.18
N GLY A 369 -2.19 -17.72 24.40
CA GLY A 369 -1.43 -18.95 24.22
C GLY A 369 -0.83 -19.49 25.52
N VAL A 370 -0.22 -18.61 26.33
CA VAL A 370 0.34 -18.99 27.64
C VAL A 370 -0.77 -19.45 28.59
N ILE A 371 -1.87 -18.71 28.68
CA ILE A 371 -3.01 -19.09 29.54
C ILE A 371 -3.59 -20.44 29.08
N TRP A 372 -3.72 -20.63 27.77
CA TRP A 372 -4.23 -21.86 27.17
C TRP A 372 -3.31 -23.06 27.43
N LEU A 373 -1.99 -22.88 27.41
CA LEU A 373 -1.06 -23.96 27.78
C LEU A 373 -1.06 -24.24 29.29
N TYR A 374 -1.23 -23.20 30.11
CA TYR A 374 -1.18 -23.31 31.57
C TYR A 374 -2.41 -24.01 32.18
N LEU A 375 -3.62 -23.53 31.86
CA LEU A 375 -4.86 -23.97 32.52
C LEU A 375 -5.13 -25.49 32.46
N PRO A 376 -4.97 -26.20 31.32
CA PRO A 376 -5.23 -27.62 31.25
C PRO A 376 -4.07 -28.47 31.82
N ASN A 377 -2.90 -27.87 32.11
CA ASN A 377 -1.74 -28.60 32.61
C ASN A 377 -1.64 -28.62 34.14
N LYS A 378 -2.05 -29.73 34.76
CA LYS A 378 -1.92 -29.92 36.21
C LYS A 378 -0.50 -30.21 36.71
N ALA A 379 0.46 -30.50 35.84
CA ALA A 379 1.85 -30.77 36.23
C ALA A 379 2.67 -29.48 36.41
N MET A 380 2.22 -28.36 35.84
CA MET A 380 2.89 -27.06 35.97
C MET A 380 2.31 -26.29 37.13
N THR A 381 3.14 -26.01 38.14
CA THR A 381 2.71 -25.27 39.33
C THR A 381 2.87 -23.77 39.16
N HIS A 382 3.78 -23.33 38.29
CA HIS A 382 4.12 -21.92 38.11
C HIS A 382 4.00 -21.48 36.65
N LEU A 383 3.45 -20.29 36.44
CA LEU A 383 3.31 -19.68 35.11
C LEU A 383 4.68 -19.48 34.41
N SER A 384 5.75 -19.28 35.18
CA SER A 384 7.11 -19.16 34.65
C SER A 384 7.57 -20.40 33.90
N GLN A 385 7.05 -21.59 34.23
CA GLN A 385 7.39 -22.82 33.51
C GLN A 385 6.82 -22.82 32.09
N VAL A 386 5.55 -22.46 31.94
CA VAL A 386 4.91 -22.33 30.62
C VAL A 386 5.59 -21.23 29.81
N MET A 387 5.79 -20.06 30.43
CA MET A 387 6.39 -18.91 29.75
C MET A 387 7.77 -19.26 29.20
N ASN A 388 8.65 -19.85 30.03
CA ASN A 388 9.98 -20.25 29.59
C ASN A 388 9.96 -21.43 28.61
N LEU A 389 8.98 -22.35 28.63
CA LEU A 389 8.93 -23.38 27.59
C LEU A 389 8.43 -22.84 26.26
N TYR A 390 7.56 -21.82 26.28
CA TYR A 390 6.93 -21.25 25.11
C TYR A 390 7.83 -20.26 24.36
N THR A 391 8.48 -19.35 25.07
CA THR A 391 9.12 -18.20 24.42
C THR A 391 10.55 -18.47 23.93
N TRP A 392 11.18 -19.57 24.33
CA TRP A 392 12.59 -19.81 23.99
C TRP A 392 12.82 -20.14 22.52
N ILE A 393 11.82 -20.64 21.80
CA ILE A 393 11.93 -20.84 20.36
C ILE A 393 12.09 -19.51 19.59
N PHE A 394 11.62 -18.40 20.16
CA PHE A 394 11.62 -17.07 19.52
C PHE A 394 13.03 -16.49 19.33
N HIS A 395 14.08 -17.13 19.84
CA HIS A 395 15.45 -16.81 19.42
C HIS A 395 15.67 -17.00 17.91
N LEU A 396 14.92 -17.92 17.28
CA LEU A 396 14.95 -18.10 15.83
C LEU A 396 14.37 -16.89 15.09
N ASP A 397 13.37 -16.23 15.68
CA ASP A 397 12.74 -15.05 15.09
C ASP A 397 13.73 -13.90 14.91
N PHE A 398 14.69 -13.75 15.82
CA PHE A 398 15.76 -12.76 15.67
C PHE A 398 16.54 -12.97 14.39
N LEU A 399 16.95 -14.20 14.11
CA LEU A 399 17.73 -14.51 12.91
C LEU A 399 16.89 -14.28 11.66
N ILE A 400 15.63 -14.71 11.67
CA ILE A 400 14.71 -14.56 10.54
C ILE A 400 14.47 -13.07 10.25
N VAL A 401 14.10 -12.28 11.25
CA VAL A 401 13.82 -10.85 11.10
C VAL A 401 15.09 -10.06 10.77
N SER A 402 16.27 -10.47 11.27
CA SER A 402 17.56 -9.89 10.86
C SER A 402 17.75 -9.99 9.34
N ILE A 403 17.58 -11.20 8.80
CA ILE A 403 17.74 -11.45 7.37
C ILE A 403 16.68 -10.69 6.59
N MET A 404 15.44 -10.70 7.07
CA MET A 404 14.32 -10.03 6.42
C MET A 404 14.53 -8.51 6.33
N LEU A 405 15.01 -7.89 7.40
CA LEU A 405 15.33 -6.45 7.44
C LEU A 405 16.47 -6.11 6.48
N VAL A 406 17.53 -6.92 6.44
CA VAL A 406 18.65 -6.72 5.49
C VAL A 406 18.18 -6.83 4.04
N VAL A 407 17.35 -7.85 3.73
CA VAL A 407 16.76 -8.02 2.39
C VAL A 407 15.91 -6.82 2.01
N TYR A 408 15.07 -6.32 2.93
CA TYR A 408 14.25 -5.14 2.70
C TYR A 408 15.08 -3.88 2.43
N LEU A 409 16.06 -3.58 3.29
CA LEU A 409 16.92 -2.40 3.13
C LEU A 409 17.79 -2.45 1.88
N ALA A 410 18.14 -3.65 1.42
CA ALA A 410 18.89 -3.85 0.19
C ALA A 410 18.02 -3.77 -1.08
N GLY A 411 16.71 -3.50 -0.96
CA GLY A 411 15.78 -3.56 -2.10
C GLY A 411 15.66 -4.97 -2.70
N GLY A 412 15.78 -6.00 -1.86
CA GLY A 412 15.75 -7.40 -2.27
C GLY A 412 14.36 -7.89 -2.68
N SER A 413 14.28 -9.16 -3.09
CA SER A 413 13.04 -9.75 -3.62
C SER A 413 11.91 -9.82 -2.58
N SER A 414 10.73 -9.30 -2.95
CA SER A 414 9.48 -9.41 -2.18
C SER A 414 9.12 -10.85 -1.83
N THR A 415 9.36 -11.79 -2.75
CA THR A 415 9.11 -13.23 -2.53
C THR A 415 9.93 -13.78 -1.37
N LEU A 416 11.18 -13.34 -1.22
CA LEU A 416 12.03 -13.78 -0.11
C LEU A 416 11.51 -13.25 1.23
N ILE A 417 11.04 -12.00 1.27
CA ILE A 417 10.42 -11.40 2.46
C ILE A 417 9.17 -12.19 2.87
N ILE A 418 8.33 -12.58 1.90
CA ILE A 418 7.16 -13.42 2.16
C ILE A 418 7.56 -14.79 2.72
N ILE A 419 8.55 -15.47 2.11
CA ILE A 419 9.04 -16.78 2.59
C ILE A 419 9.55 -16.68 4.04
N LEU A 420 10.35 -15.66 4.35
CA LEU A 420 10.86 -15.41 5.70
C LEU A 420 9.71 -15.12 6.69
N SER A 421 8.67 -14.41 6.25
CA SER A 421 7.49 -14.14 7.08
C SER A 421 6.67 -15.39 7.36
N ILE A 422 6.52 -16.28 6.38
CA ILE A 422 5.90 -17.60 6.58
C ILE A 422 6.74 -18.43 7.57
N LEU A 423 8.06 -18.43 7.42
CA LEU A 423 8.96 -19.13 8.34
C LEU A 423 8.85 -18.58 9.77
N TYR A 424 8.76 -17.26 9.93
CA TYR A 424 8.51 -16.59 11.21
C TYR A 424 7.20 -17.08 11.84
N LEU A 425 6.10 -17.10 11.10
CA LEU A 425 4.81 -17.62 11.59
C LEU A 425 4.89 -19.10 11.96
N LEU A 426 5.63 -19.91 11.20
CA LEU A 426 5.83 -21.32 11.50
C LEU A 426 6.62 -21.53 12.79
N VAL A 427 7.64 -20.72 13.07
CA VAL A 427 8.36 -20.73 14.35
C VAL A 427 7.39 -20.44 15.49
N TRP A 428 6.55 -19.42 15.33
CA TRP A 428 5.57 -19.04 16.35
C TRP A 428 4.57 -20.17 16.66
N LEU A 429 3.98 -20.75 15.61
CA LEU A 429 3.06 -21.89 15.74
C LEU A 429 3.76 -23.11 16.36
N THR A 430 4.97 -23.41 15.90
CA THR A 430 5.77 -24.54 16.41
C THR A 430 6.10 -24.36 17.89
N GLY A 431 6.33 -23.13 18.36
CA GLY A 431 6.51 -22.84 19.78
C GLY A 431 5.38 -23.38 20.64
N PHE A 432 4.13 -23.05 20.29
CA PHE A 432 2.96 -23.54 21.02
C PHE A 432 2.86 -25.06 21.00
N LEU A 433 3.09 -25.67 19.83
CA LEU A 433 2.98 -27.13 19.65
C LEU A 433 4.08 -27.88 20.42
N LEU A 434 5.33 -27.41 20.37
CA LEU A 434 6.45 -28.00 21.09
C LEU A 434 6.24 -27.88 22.60
N THR A 435 5.86 -26.70 23.10
CA THR A 435 5.55 -26.53 24.53
C THR A 435 4.45 -27.47 24.97
N SER A 436 3.37 -27.59 24.20
CA SER A 436 2.31 -28.56 24.48
C SER A 436 2.86 -30.00 24.56
N LEU A 437 3.60 -30.44 23.55
CA LEU A 437 4.14 -31.81 23.51
C LEU A 437 5.09 -32.10 24.67
N ASP A 438 6.01 -31.18 24.97
CA ASP A 438 6.99 -31.33 26.04
C ASP A 438 6.33 -31.34 27.41
N SER A 439 5.39 -30.43 27.63
CA SER A 439 4.61 -30.35 28.86
C SER A 439 3.78 -31.61 29.11
N SER A 440 3.24 -32.20 28.04
CA SER A 440 2.41 -33.41 28.11
C SER A 440 3.16 -34.63 28.68
N LYS A 441 4.48 -34.68 28.53
CA LYS A 441 5.32 -35.81 28.98
C LYS A 441 5.40 -35.91 30.51
N TYR A 442 5.14 -34.81 31.21
CA TYR A 442 5.18 -34.74 32.69
C TYR A 442 3.81 -34.96 33.35
N LEU A 443 2.75 -35.11 32.56
CA LEU A 443 1.42 -35.45 33.07
C LEU A 443 1.32 -36.95 33.36
N GLN A 444 1.14 -37.30 34.63
CA GLN A 444 0.95 -38.70 35.06
C GLN A 444 -0.39 -39.29 34.58
N ARG A 445 -1.42 -38.46 34.42
CA ARG A 445 -2.77 -38.85 33.95
C ARG A 445 -3.31 -37.78 33.00
N GLY A 446 -4.14 -38.19 32.04
CA GLY A 446 -4.84 -37.26 31.15
C GLY A 446 -3.99 -36.65 30.02
N ARG A 447 -2.81 -37.22 29.73
CA ARG A 447 -1.91 -36.75 28.65
C ARG A 447 -2.62 -36.57 27.31
N ILE A 448 -3.42 -37.54 26.89
CA ILE A 448 -4.17 -37.48 25.61
C ILE A 448 -5.20 -36.33 25.65
N LYS A 449 -5.92 -36.16 26.75
CA LYS A 449 -6.88 -35.07 26.92
C LYS A 449 -6.19 -33.71 26.83
N TYR A 450 -5.05 -33.55 27.50
CA TYR A 450 -4.25 -32.34 27.43
C TYR A 450 -3.82 -32.02 25.98
N ILE A 451 -3.20 -32.99 25.29
CA ILE A 451 -2.77 -32.82 23.89
C ILE A 451 -3.95 -32.46 22.99
N PHE A 452 -5.12 -33.09 23.19
CA PHE A 452 -6.32 -32.76 22.42
C PHE A 452 -6.77 -31.31 22.65
N TYR A 453 -6.84 -30.85 23.91
CA TYR A 453 -7.27 -29.49 24.25
C TYR A 453 -6.26 -28.40 23.89
N THR A 454 -4.97 -28.71 23.81
CA THR A 454 -3.94 -27.75 23.42
C THR A 454 -3.60 -27.91 21.95
N PHE A 455 -2.86 -28.95 21.56
CA PHE A 455 -2.41 -29.16 20.18
C PHE A 455 -3.60 -29.27 19.23
N GLY A 456 -4.55 -30.17 19.50
CA GLY A 456 -5.67 -30.45 18.60
C GLY A 456 -6.57 -29.24 18.39
N LEU A 457 -7.04 -28.65 19.49
CA LEU A 457 -7.92 -27.48 19.44
C LEU A 457 -7.20 -26.25 18.90
N HIS A 458 -5.93 -26.02 19.22
CA HIS A 458 -5.15 -24.92 18.64
C HIS A 458 -5.01 -25.05 17.12
N THR A 459 -4.69 -26.23 16.62
CA THR A 459 -4.64 -26.48 15.17
C THR A 459 -6.01 -26.28 14.53
N LEU A 460 -7.09 -26.77 15.15
CA LEU A 460 -8.45 -26.58 14.64
C LEU A 460 -8.84 -25.09 14.58
N VAL A 461 -8.54 -24.32 15.63
CA VAL A 461 -8.82 -22.87 15.68
C VAL A 461 -8.05 -22.13 14.59
N ASN A 462 -6.76 -22.40 14.41
CA ASN A 462 -5.96 -21.75 13.38
C ASN A 462 -6.45 -22.11 11.96
N ILE A 463 -6.77 -23.38 11.71
CA ILE A 463 -7.38 -23.79 10.43
C ILE A 463 -8.74 -23.11 10.24
N GLY A 464 -9.56 -23.03 11.29
CA GLY A 464 -10.85 -22.35 11.25
C GLY A 464 -10.73 -20.87 10.93
N ILE A 465 -9.74 -20.17 11.50
CA ILE A 465 -9.44 -18.76 11.18
C ILE A 465 -9.00 -18.63 9.72
N LEU A 466 -8.09 -19.48 9.24
CA LEU A 466 -7.65 -19.46 7.84
C LEU A 466 -8.82 -19.70 6.88
N VAL A 467 -9.64 -20.72 7.14
CA VAL A 467 -10.84 -20.99 6.34
C VAL A 467 -11.80 -19.81 6.38
N PHE A 468 -12.03 -19.20 7.55
CA PHE A 468 -12.88 -18.01 7.67
C PHE A 468 -12.35 -16.84 6.84
N VAL A 469 -11.04 -16.57 6.90
CA VAL A 469 -10.40 -15.48 6.14
C VAL A 469 -10.51 -15.72 4.63
N PHE A 470 -10.25 -16.94 4.15
CA PHE A 470 -10.26 -17.25 2.71
C PHE A 470 -11.66 -17.53 2.14
N ALA A 471 -12.64 -17.92 2.96
CA ALA A 471 -14.01 -18.16 2.52
C ALA A 471 -14.88 -16.89 2.55
N ASN A 472 -14.46 -15.86 3.27
CA ASN A 472 -15.19 -14.61 3.37
C ASN A 472 -14.89 -13.73 2.14
N ALA A 473 -15.90 -13.54 1.27
CA ALA A 473 -15.78 -12.76 0.04
C ALA A 473 -15.33 -11.32 0.30
N TRP A 474 -15.86 -10.67 1.33
CA TRP A 474 -15.46 -9.31 1.70
C TRP A 474 -13.97 -9.23 2.07
N THR A 475 -13.47 -10.18 2.86
CA THR A 475 -12.04 -10.21 3.23
C THR A 475 -11.15 -10.39 2.00
N MET A 476 -11.55 -11.28 1.08
CA MET A 476 -10.79 -11.52 -0.16
C MET A 476 -10.80 -10.31 -1.08
N ASP A 477 -11.94 -9.66 -1.25
CA ASP A 477 -12.05 -8.42 -2.03
C ASP A 477 -11.13 -7.34 -1.46
N VAL A 478 -11.20 -7.11 -0.15
CA VAL A 478 -10.36 -6.11 0.52
C VAL A 478 -8.87 -6.45 0.38
N LEU A 479 -8.47 -7.71 0.56
CA LEU A 479 -7.08 -8.14 0.38
C LEU A 479 -6.59 -7.92 -1.06
N GLN A 480 -7.38 -8.32 -2.05
CA GLN A 480 -7.04 -8.11 -3.46
C GLN A 480 -6.89 -6.63 -3.78
N LEU A 481 -7.85 -5.80 -3.35
CA LEU A 481 -7.81 -4.35 -3.56
C LEU A 481 -6.54 -3.73 -2.98
N ILE A 482 -6.20 -4.05 -1.73
CA ILE A 482 -5.04 -3.48 -1.05
C ILE A 482 -3.73 -3.89 -1.72
N THR A 483 -3.64 -5.12 -2.24
CA THR A 483 -2.40 -5.63 -2.86
C THR A 483 -2.22 -5.24 -4.31
N LEU A 484 -3.30 -4.92 -5.03
CA LEU A 484 -3.28 -4.61 -6.46
C LEU A 484 -3.38 -3.10 -6.75
N LEU A 485 -3.72 -2.29 -5.75
CA LEU A 485 -3.59 -0.83 -5.80
C LEU A 485 -2.13 -0.42 -5.62
#